data_AF-A0A965YC89-F1
#
_entry.id   AF-A0A965YC89-F1
#
_cell.length_a   1.000
_cell.length_b   1.000
_cell.length_c   1.000
_cell.angle_alpha   90.00
_cell.angle_beta   90.00
_cell.angle_gamma   90.00
#
_symmetry.space_group_name_H-M   'P 1'
#
loop_
_entity.id
_entity.type
_entity.pdbx_description
1 polymer ?
#
loop_
_entity_poly.entity_id
_entity_poly.type
_entity_poly.pdbx_seq_one_letter_code
_entity_poly.pdbx_strand_id
1 'polypeptide(L)' 'MSSNTIYNSRTSSFTNVYKGVIFVIDSQKSEFAKKLDINSKGFYAIQTR' A
#
# COMPACT_ATOMS: atom_id res chain seq x y z
N MET A 1 -0.50 17.03 14.35
CA MET A 1 -1.31 15.95 13.77
C MET A 1 -0.61 15.47 12.52
N SER A 2 -0.09 14.24 12.52
CA SER A 2 0.66 13.68 11.39
C SER A 2 -0.30 13.26 10.28
N SER A 3 -0.18 13.92 9.12
CA SER A 3 -0.89 13.57 7.89
C SER A 3 -0.52 12.15 7.43
N ASN A 4 -1.41 11.18 7.65
CA ASN A 4 -1.39 9.88 6.99
C ASN A 4 -1.95 10.04 5.56
N THR A 5 -1.24 10.79 4.72
CA THR A 5 -1.66 11.00 3.33
C THR A 5 -1.06 9.93 2.45
N ILE A 6 -1.91 9.04 1.92
CA ILE A 6 -1.53 8.16 0.80
C ILE A 6 -1.65 9.00 -0.47
N TYR A 7 -0.55 9.16 -1.21
CA TYR A 7 -0.50 9.96 -2.45
C TYR A 7 -1.29 9.37 -3.64
N ASN A 8 -1.97 8.24 -3.45
CA ASN A 8 -2.60 7.47 -4.55
C ASN A 8 -3.97 6.85 -4.18
N SER A 9 -4.67 7.41 -3.19
CA SER A 9 -5.93 6.88 -2.69
C SER A 9 -7.08 7.88 -2.87
N ARG A 10 -8.20 7.44 -3.45
CA ARG A 10 -9.47 8.20 -3.43
C ARG A 10 -10.31 7.95 -2.17
N THR A 11 -9.80 7.14 -1.22
CA THR A 11 -10.49 6.78 0.02
C THR A 11 -10.00 7.62 1.21
N SER A 12 -10.93 7.97 2.08
CA SER A 12 -10.73 8.60 3.39
C SER A 12 -10.80 7.61 4.57
N SER A 13 -10.97 6.32 4.29
CA SER A 13 -11.02 5.27 5.31
C SER A 13 -9.63 4.75 5.59
N PHE A 14 -9.11 5.07 6.79
CA PHE A 14 -7.78 4.67 7.24
C PHE A 14 -7.87 3.87 8.54
N THR A 15 -7.02 2.86 8.67
CA THR A 15 -6.87 2.07 9.88
C THR A 15 -5.40 1.88 10.21
N ASN A 16 -5.06 1.98 11.50
CA ASN A 16 -3.73 1.64 11.99
C ASN A 16 -3.63 0.15 12.37
N VAL A 17 -4.72 -0.60 12.24
CA VAL A 17 -4.77 -2.03 12.52
C VAL A 17 -4.60 -2.79 11.22
N TYR A 18 -3.37 -3.26 10.99
CA TYR A 18 -3.02 -4.06 9.82
C TYR A 18 -2.08 -5.21 10.18
N LYS A 19 -2.01 -6.21 9.30
CA LYS A 19 -1.11 -7.36 9.40
C LYS A 19 -0.32 -7.55 8.11
N GLY A 20 0.98 -7.76 8.27
CA GLY A 20 1.92 -7.93 7.16
C GLY A 20 2.16 -6.63 6.40
N VAL A 21 3.43 -6.28 6.20
CA VAL A 21 3.82 -5.09 5.42
C VAL A 21 4.77 -5.53 4.32
N ILE A 22 4.49 -5.10 3.11
CA ILE A 22 5.37 -5.28 1.95
C ILE A 22 5.85 -3.90 1.49
N PHE A 23 7.11 -3.86 1.07
CA PHE A 23 7.69 -2.67 0.46
C PHE A 23 7.91 -2.92 -1.03
N VAL A 24 7.21 -2.15 -1.87
CA VAL A 24 7.34 -2.22 -3.33
C VAL A 24 8.31 -1.16 -3.79
N ILE A 25 9.43 -1.60 -4.39
CA ILE A 25 10.45 -0.71 -4.96
C ILE A 25 10.09 -0.36 -6.42
N ASP A 26 9.83 -1.38 -7.23
CA ASP A 26 9.49 -1.27 -8.66
C ASP A 26 8.28 -2.16 -8.96
N SER A 27 7.11 -1.53 -9.12
CA SER A 27 5.84 -2.20 -9.42
C SER A 27 5.83 -2.89 -10.78
N GLN A 28 6.58 -2.38 -11.75
CA GLN A 28 6.60 -2.92 -13.12
C GLN A 28 7.45 -4.18 -13.24
N LYS A 29 8.47 -4.32 -12.39
CA LYS A 29 9.33 -5.52 -12.36
C LYS A 29 8.84 -6.58 -11.37
N SER A 30 8.16 -6.17 -10.30
CA SER A 30 7.71 -7.10 -9.26
C SER A 30 6.50 -7.93 -9.69
N GLU A 31 6.66 -9.26 -9.73
CA GLU A 31 5.56 -10.17 -10.02
C GLU A 31 4.45 -10.11 -8.94
N PHE A 32 4.83 -9.95 -7.67
CA PHE A 32 3.84 -9.83 -6.60
C PHE A 32 3.08 -8.50 -6.68
N ALA A 33 3.75 -7.40 -7.07
CA ALA A 33 3.10 -6.10 -7.21
C ALA A 33 2.05 -6.15 -8.33
N LYS A 34 2.36 -6.83 -9.45
CA LYS A 34 1.39 -7.07 -10.53
C LYS A 34 0.19 -7.88 -10.07
N LYS A 35 0.42 -8.96 -9.31
CA LYS A 35 -0.66 -9.81 -8.76
C LYS A 35 -1.60 -9.04 -7.82
N LEU A 36 -1.08 -8.04 -7.12
CA LEU A 36 -1.82 -7.21 -6.17
C LEU A 36 -2.33 -5.89 -6.78
N ASP A 37 -2.17 -5.70 -8.09
CA ASP A 37 -2.49 -4.45 -8.81
C ASP A 37 -1.88 -3.20 -8.16
N ILE A 38 -0.66 -3.34 -7.64
CA ILE A 38 0.09 -2.25 -7.03
C ILE A 38 0.87 -1.54 -8.13
N ASN A 39 0.45 -0.31 -8.42
CA ASN A 39 1.03 0.48 -9.50
C ASN A 39 2.11 1.48 -9.03
N SER A 40 2.17 1.78 -7.73
CA SER A 40 3.11 2.75 -7.14
C SER A 40 4.11 2.12 -6.18
N LYS A 41 5.31 2.69 -6.08
CA LYS A 41 6.27 2.35 -5.02
C LYS A 41 5.72 2.77 -3.65
N GLY A 42 6.02 1.99 -2.60
CA GLY A 42 5.60 2.33 -1.24
C GLY A 42 5.38 1.12 -0.34
N PHE A 43 4.88 1.42 0.86
CA PHE A 43 4.49 0.41 1.85
C PHE A 43 3.02 0.05 1.67
N TYR A 44 2.74 -1.24 1.65
CA TYR A 44 1.39 -1.77 1.53
C TYR A 44 1.14 -2.79 2.63
N ALA A 45 -0.03 -2.72 3.25
CA ALA A 45 -0.50 -3.73 4.18
C ALA A 45 -1.11 -4.90 3.41
N ILE A 46 -0.87 -6.14 3.86
CA ILE A 46 -1.48 -7.34 3.26
C ILE A 46 -2.94 -7.48 3.72
N GLN A 47 -3.21 -7.16 4.99
CA GLN A 47 -4.55 -7.23 5.58
C GLN A 47 -4.80 -6.01 6.47
N THR A 48 -5.98 -5.40 6.35
CA THR A 48 -6.49 -4.33 7.22
C THR A 48 -7.75 -4.80 7.96
N ARG A 49 -8.03 -4.26 9.14
CA ARG A 49 -9.28 -4.48 9.88
C ARG A 49 -10.18 -3.26 9.87
#